data_AF-A0A1A8GRN8-F1
#
_entry.id   AF-A0A1A8GRN8-F1
#
_cell.length_a   1.000
_cell.length_b   1.000
_cell.length_c   1.000
_cell.angle_alpha   90.00
_cell.angle_beta   90.00
_cell.angle_gamma   90.00
#
_symmetry.space_group_name_H-M   'P 1'
#
loop_
_entity.id
_entity.type
_entity.pdbx_description
1 polymer ?
#
loop_
_entity_poly.entity_id
_entity_poly.type
_entity_poly.pdbx_seq_one_letter_code
_entity_poly.pdbx_strand_id
1 'polypeptide(L)'
;MELYKSVTLWIFCLCLIGEGVPEKQNSSASDSLLDNSNAPDFCRIDEPLCKDENAVLSFEAIRSIHKQMDDDANGNVDVAETDGFLREDLNYHDPKAKHNSFHGDDQFISVEDLWNAWKSSEVYNWTVDEVVVWLISYVELPQYKDAFQKMSFNGSTMPRLAVKNTTLTLSILKILDRSHVQKLQLKALDTVLFGAPLMNRHNHLKDFMLVVSIVIGMGGCWFAYIQNRYSKDHMKKMMKDLEGLQRAEKSLHDLQQKLQIAQEEHRTVEVEKVHLEQKLRDEINVAKLEAQRLKELREGTENELSRQKYAEQELDQVRMALKKAEKELESRSGWSPPESLQKWLQLTHE
;
A
#
# COMPACT_ATOMS: atom_id res chain seq x y z
N MET A 1 -2.31 -15.39 -29.14
CA MET A 1 -2.20 -15.23 -30.61
C MET A 1 -3.34 -14.41 -31.20
N GLU A 2 -4.54 -14.39 -30.60
CA GLU A 2 -5.70 -13.61 -31.06
C GLU A 2 -5.56 -12.08 -30.87
N LEU A 3 -4.94 -11.62 -29.77
CA LEU A 3 -4.77 -10.20 -29.48
C LEU A 3 -3.81 -9.47 -30.44
N TYR A 4 -2.75 -10.15 -30.88
CA TYR A 4 -1.77 -9.57 -31.81
C TYR A 4 -2.38 -9.33 -33.19
N LYS A 5 -3.29 -10.23 -33.63
CA LYS A 5 -4.04 -10.09 -34.89
C LYS A 5 -5.02 -8.91 -34.85
N SER A 6 -5.64 -8.64 -33.71
CA SER A 6 -6.56 -7.51 -33.55
C SER A 6 -5.84 -6.16 -33.54
N VAL A 7 -4.62 -6.10 -32.99
CA VAL A 7 -3.79 -4.88 -32.98
C VAL A 7 -3.24 -4.59 -34.38
N THR A 8 -2.84 -5.60 -35.14
CA THR A 8 -2.39 -5.40 -36.54
C THR A 8 -3.53 -4.99 -37.48
N LEU A 9 -4.77 -5.43 -37.23
CA LEU A 9 -5.96 -5.02 -37.99
C LEU A 9 -6.33 -3.55 -37.72
N TRP A 10 -6.15 -3.09 -36.47
CA TRP A 10 -6.35 -1.70 -36.10
C TRP A 10 -5.30 -0.76 -36.71
N ILE A 11 -4.04 -1.20 -36.80
CA ILE A 11 -2.96 -0.42 -37.42
C ILE A 11 -3.15 -0.35 -38.94
N PHE A 12 -3.65 -1.41 -39.59
CA PHE A 12 -3.87 -1.42 -41.05
C PHE A 12 -5.09 -0.58 -41.48
N CYS A 13 -6.12 -0.45 -40.63
CA CYS A 13 -7.27 0.42 -40.89
C CYS A 13 -6.94 1.93 -40.80
N LEU A 14 -5.90 2.31 -40.03
CA LEU A 14 -5.47 3.70 -39.90
C LEU A 14 -4.61 4.19 -41.08
N CYS A 15 -4.13 3.29 -41.96
CA CYS A 15 -3.30 3.65 -43.12
C CYS A 15 -4.07 3.74 -44.46
N LEU A 16 -5.38 3.45 -44.51
CA LEU A 16 -6.15 3.38 -45.75
C LEU A 16 -7.24 4.46 -45.90
N ILE A 17 -7.28 5.47 -45.03
CA ILE A 17 -8.25 6.59 -45.11
C ILE A 17 -7.65 7.83 -45.82
N GLY A 18 -6.45 7.70 -46.41
CA GLY A 18 -5.89 8.70 -47.32
C GLY A 18 -6.27 8.40 -48.77
N GLU A 19 -7.34 9.03 -49.26
CA GLU A 19 -7.53 9.57 -50.63
C GLU A 19 -9.03 9.72 -50.96
N GLY A 20 -9.42 10.91 -51.41
CA GLY A 20 -10.76 11.14 -51.97
C GLY A 20 -11.21 12.61 -51.99
N VAL A 21 -10.66 13.41 -52.90
CA VAL A 21 -11.22 14.70 -53.36
C VAL A 21 -12.31 14.42 -54.42
N PRO A 22 -13.48 15.08 -54.38
CA PRO A 22 -13.85 16.07 -55.43
C PRO A 22 -14.63 17.27 -54.86
N GLU A 23 -14.23 18.51 -55.15
CA GLU A 23 -14.65 19.37 -56.27
C GLU A 23 -15.96 20.18 -56.05
N LYS A 24 -15.75 21.45 -55.62
CA LYS A 24 -16.25 22.73 -56.17
C LYS A 24 -17.76 22.88 -56.49
N GLN A 25 -18.40 23.84 -55.81
CA GLN A 25 -19.52 24.62 -56.39
C GLN A 25 -19.45 26.09 -55.94
N ASN A 26 -19.57 26.97 -56.94
CA ASN A 26 -19.54 28.43 -56.88
C ASN A 26 -20.84 29.02 -56.30
N SER A 27 -20.75 30.13 -55.57
CA SER A 27 -21.76 31.20 -55.64
C SER A 27 -21.24 32.56 -55.16
N SER A 28 -21.48 33.54 -56.03
CA SER A 28 -21.23 34.97 -56.07
C SER A 28 -21.53 35.84 -54.83
N ALA A 29 -20.54 36.68 -54.50
CA ALA A 29 -20.54 38.15 -54.37
C ALA A 29 -21.73 38.92 -53.74
N SER A 30 -21.39 39.79 -52.78
CA SER A 30 -21.96 41.14 -52.61
C SER A 30 -20.99 42.00 -51.77
N ASP A 31 -20.33 42.94 -52.44
CA ASP A 31 -19.37 43.91 -51.89
C ASP A 31 -20.02 44.94 -50.95
N SER A 32 -19.34 45.31 -49.86
CA SER A 32 -19.51 46.64 -49.25
C SER A 32 -18.20 47.18 -48.65
N LEU A 33 -17.40 47.77 -49.55
CA LEU A 33 -16.35 48.78 -49.34
C LEU A 33 -16.43 49.54 -48.01
N LEU A 34 -15.37 49.48 -47.19
CA LEU A 34 -14.93 50.60 -46.34
C LEU A 34 -13.40 50.58 -46.10
N ASP A 35 -12.78 51.60 -46.67
CA ASP A 35 -11.53 52.31 -46.36
C ASP A 35 -10.15 51.62 -46.47
N ASN A 36 -9.34 52.20 -47.35
CA ASN A 36 -8.31 51.53 -48.12
C ASN A 36 -6.97 52.27 -47.98
N SER A 37 -6.26 51.98 -46.89
CA SER A 37 -4.85 52.36 -46.74
C SER A 37 -3.95 51.20 -46.25
N ASN A 38 -4.53 50.13 -45.68
CA ASN A 38 -3.78 48.96 -45.15
C ASN A 38 -4.06 47.63 -45.87
N ALA A 39 -5.03 47.60 -46.80
CA ALA A 39 -5.26 46.47 -47.69
C ALA A 39 -4.03 46.06 -48.53
N PRO A 40 -3.14 46.96 -49.01
CA PRO A 40 -2.03 46.54 -49.86
C PRO A 40 -0.97 45.70 -49.13
N ASP A 41 -0.78 45.89 -47.81
CA ASP A 41 0.20 45.12 -47.04
C ASP A 41 -0.29 43.69 -46.79
N PHE A 42 -1.56 43.52 -46.42
CA PHE A 42 -2.14 42.18 -46.25
C PHE A 42 -2.19 41.39 -47.57
N CYS A 43 -2.48 42.07 -48.68
CA CYS A 43 -2.43 41.48 -50.02
C CYS A 43 -1.05 40.96 -50.41
N ARG A 44 0.05 41.49 -49.84
CA ARG A 44 1.40 40.96 -50.05
C ARG A 44 1.70 39.71 -49.21
N ILE A 45 1.06 39.59 -48.05
CA ILE A 45 1.28 38.49 -47.10
C ILE A 45 0.40 37.30 -47.47
N ASP A 46 -0.86 37.55 -47.84
CA ASP A 46 -1.85 36.51 -48.13
C ASP A 46 -2.79 36.93 -49.27
N GLU A 47 -2.23 36.90 -50.50
CA GLU A 47 -2.93 37.24 -51.74
C GLU A 47 -4.30 36.55 -51.96
N PRO A 48 -4.52 35.26 -51.59
CA PRO A 48 -5.83 34.63 -51.77
C PRO A 48 -6.90 35.12 -50.78
N LEU A 49 -6.50 35.55 -49.58
CA LEU A 49 -7.40 35.94 -48.49
C LEU A 49 -7.62 37.45 -48.41
N CYS A 50 -6.84 38.25 -49.11
CA CYS A 50 -6.98 39.71 -49.12
C CYS A 50 -8.33 40.22 -49.66
N LYS A 51 -9.07 39.37 -50.37
CA LYS A 51 -10.42 39.68 -50.88
C LYS A 51 -11.54 39.33 -49.90
N ASP A 52 -11.25 38.62 -48.81
CA ASP A 52 -12.22 38.31 -47.77
C ASP A 52 -12.18 39.38 -46.68
N GLU A 53 -13.28 40.11 -46.53
CA GLU A 53 -13.44 41.15 -45.50
C GLU A 53 -13.20 40.58 -44.08
N ASN A 54 -13.58 39.32 -43.82
CA ASN A 54 -13.35 38.72 -42.51
C ASN A 54 -11.86 38.45 -42.26
N ALA A 55 -11.13 38.03 -43.29
CA ALA A 55 -9.69 37.79 -43.18
C ALA A 55 -8.92 39.09 -42.96
N VAL A 56 -9.31 40.18 -43.65
CA VAL A 56 -8.74 41.52 -43.45
C VAL A 56 -8.96 42.00 -42.01
N LEU A 57 -10.18 41.86 -41.49
CA LEU A 57 -10.51 42.25 -40.11
C LEU A 57 -9.76 41.40 -39.07
N SER A 58 -9.56 40.11 -39.33
CA SER A 58 -8.77 39.24 -38.46
C SER A 58 -7.28 39.56 -38.52
N PHE A 59 -6.75 39.94 -39.68
CA PHE A 59 -5.37 40.39 -39.82
C PHE A 59 -5.13 41.71 -39.08
N GLU A 60 -6.05 42.67 -39.20
CA GLU A 60 -5.99 43.91 -38.43
C GLU A 60 -6.01 43.64 -36.92
N ALA A 61 -6.81 42.66 -36.49
CA ALA A 61 -6.83 42.25 -35.10
C ALA A 61 -5.49 41.64 -34.64
N ILE A 62 -4.87 40.78 -35.46
CA ILE A 62 -3.54 40.22 -35.18
C ILE A 62 -2.47 41.31 -35.14
N ARG A 63 -2.51 42.27 -36.06
CA ARG A 63 -1.60 43.43 -36.05
C ARG A 63 -1.78 44.27 -34.78
N SER A 64 -3.02 44.43 -34.31
CA SER A 64 -3.29 45.12 -33.05
C SER A 64 -2.80 44.35 -31.84
N ILE A 65 -2.75 43.02 -31.89
CA ILE A 65 -2.17 42.18 -30.84
C ILE A 65 -0.63 42.30 -30.87
N HIS A 66 -0.02 42.18 -32.05
CA HIS A 66 1.42 42.37 -32.23
C HIS A 66 1.88 43.73 -31.70
N LYS A 67 1.17 44.81 -32.04
CA LYS A 67 1.44 46.16 -31.51
C LYS A 67 1.29 46.30 -29.98
N GLN A 68 0.51 45.45 -29.33
CA GLN A 68 0.42 45.44 -27.87
C GLN A 68 1.58 44.67 -27.23
N MET A 69 2.29 43.84 -28.00
CA MET A 69 3.45 43.08 -27.55
C MET A 69 4.78 43.76 -27.91
N ASP A 70 4.83 44.46 -29.04
CA ASP A 70 5.98 45.23 -29.54
C ASP A 70 6.05 46.61 -28.82
N ASP A 71 6.73 46.63 -27.65
CA ASP A 71 6.81 47.80 -26.76
C ASP A 71 7.70 48.90 -27.33
N ASP A 72 8.77 48.52 -28.04
CA ASP A 72 9.70 49.47 -28.66
C ASP A 72 9.28 49.90 -30.09
N ALA A 73 8.23 49.29 -30.63
CA ALA A 73 7.65 49.53 -31.94
C ALA A 73 8.66 49.36 -33.10
N ASN A 74 9.63 48.46 -32.94
CA ASN A 74 10.64 48.17 -33.95
C ASN A 74 10.12 47.29 -35.10
N GLY A 75 8.92 46.74 -34.96
CA GLY A 75 8.27 45.87 -35.95
C GLY A 75 8.47 44.37 -35.71
N ASN A 76 9.17 43.98 -34.67
CA ASN A 76 9.36 42.59 -34.25
C ASN A 76 9.21 42.48 -32.73
N VAL A 77 8.56 41.41 -32.28
CA VAL A 77 8.46 41.12 -30.85
C VAL A 77 9.63 40.23 -30.45
N ASP A 78 10.41 40.68 -29.46
CA ASP A 78 11.51 39.92 -28.89
C ASP A 78 11.09 39.04 -27.70
N VAL A 79 12.07 38.31 -27.17
CA VAL A 79 11.89 37.39 -26.04
C VAL A 79 11.50 38.10 -24.75
N ALA A 80 12.10 39.26 -24.48
CA ALA A 80 11.88 40.03 -23.26
C ALA A 80 10.50 40.71 -23.28
N GLU A 81 10.11 41.27 -24.42
CA GLU A 81 8.80 41.86 -24.67
C GLU A 81 7.67 40.82 -24.50
N THR A 82 7.87 39.63 -25.07
CA THR A 82 6.93 38.52 -24.88
C THR A 82 6.83 38.09 -23.41
N ASP A 83 7.94 38.03 -22.66
CA ASP A 83 7.93 37.68 -21.24
C ASP A 83 7.20 38.73 -20.40
N GLY A 84 7.40 40.02 -20.70
CA GLY A 84 6.68 41.14 -20.09
C GLY A 84 5.18 41.03 -20.32
N PHE A 85 4.76 40.88 -21.58
CA PHE A 85 3.36 40.74 -21.95
C PHE A 85 2.68 39.52 -21.29
N LEU A 86 3.37 38.39 -21.22
CA LEU A 86 2.81 37.18 -20.60
C LEU A 86 2.55 37.34 -19.10
N ARG A 87 3.42 38.08 -18.40
CA ARG A 87 3.29 38.31 -16.95
C ARG A 87 2.30 39.42 -16.65
N GLU A 88 2.34 40.51 -17.40
CA GLU A 88 1.60 41.74 -17.09
C GLU A 88 0.18 41.72 -17.66
N ASP A 89 0.01 41.35 -18.93
CA ASP A 89 -1.29 41.37 -19.60
C ASP A 89 -2.03 40.04 -19.51
N LEU A 90 -1.33 38.91 -19.66
CA LEU A 90 -1.93 37.57 -19.59
C LEU A 90 -1.89 36.93 -18.18
N ASN A 91 -1.20 37.56 -17.22
CA ASN A 91 -1.10 37.13 -15.82
C ASN A 91 -0.59 35.68 -15.63
N TYR A 92 0.30 35.22 -16.50
CA TYR A 92 0.94 33.92 -16.37
C TYR A 92 2.06 33.95 -15.33
N HIS A 93 2.00 33.02 -14.37
CA HIS A 93 3.01 32.92 -13.30
C HIS A 93 4.28 32.17 -13.74
N ASP A 94 4.18 31.30 -14.74
CA ASP A 94 5.34 30.61 -15.34
C ASP A 94 5.29 30.69 -16.88
N PRO A 95 5.92 31.70 -17.49
CA PRO A 95 5.87 31.92 -18.93
C PRO A 95 6.80 30.97 -19.71
N LYS A 96 7.71 30.22 -19.07
CA LYS A 96 8.78 29.48 -19.78
C LYS A 96 8.28 28.47 -20.82
N ALA A 97 7.23 27.72 -20.51
CA ALA A 97 6.68 26.74 -21.43
C ALA A 97 5.99 27.40 -22.64
N LYS A 98 5.37 28.56 -22.42
CA LYS A 98 4.65 29.33 -23.44
C LYS A 98 5.61 30.15 -24.30
N HIS A 99 6.65 30.67 -23.68
CA HIS A 99 7.77 31.34 -24.33
C HIS A 99 8.43 30.44 -25.38
N ASN A 100 8.80 29.22 -25.00
CA ASN A 100 9.36 28.23 -25.93
C ASN A 100 8.40 27.82 -27.04
N SER A 101 7.09 27.85 -26.80
CA SER A 101 6.09 27.52 -27.82
C SER A 101 5.87 28.65 -28.82
N PHE A 102 6.12 29.90 -28.43
CA PHE A 102 5.89 31.08 -29.26
C PHE A 102 7.11 31.43 -30.10
N HIS A 103 8.29 31.41 -29.48
CA HIS A 103 9.57 31.71 -30.13
C HIS A 103 10.22 30.47 -30.75
N GLY A 104 10.14 29.30 -30.11
CA GLY A 104 10.84 28.11 -30.58
C GLY A 104 12.35 28.36 -30.66
N ASP A 105 12.88 28.41 -31.89
CA ASP A 105 14.28 28.78 -32.20
C ASP A 105 14.43 30.23 -32.71
N ASP A 106 13.33 30.91 -33.04
CA ASP A 106 13.32 32.28 -33.55
C ASP A 106 13.32 33.28 -32.38
N GLN A 107 14.16 34.33 -32.47
CA GLN A 107 14.30 35.33 -31.40
C GLN A 107 13.41 36.57 -31.61
N PHE A 108 12.85 36.72 -32.81
CA PHE A 108 12.11 37.90 -33.25
C PHE A 108 10.89 37.42 -34.06
N ILE A 109 9.71 37.88 -33.67
CA ILE A 109 8.45 37.50 -34.31
C ILE A 109 7.85 38.72 -35.01
N SER A 110 7.77 38.65 -36.35
CA SER A 110 7.13 39.69 -37.16
C SER A 110 5.60 39.54 -37.17
N VAL A 111 4.91 40.55 -37.69
CA VAL A 111 3.44 40.50 -37.87
C VAL A 111 3.05 39.36 -38.81
N GLU A 112 3.86 39.12 -39.84
CA GLU A 112 3.69 38.05 -40.82
C GLU A 112 3.85 36.68 -40.19
N ASP A 113 4.85 36.50 -39.33
CA ASP A 113 5.09 35.24 -38.63
C ASP A 113 3.92 34.93 -37.70
N LEU A 114 3.40 35.93 -36.98
CA LEU A 114 2.24 35.76 -36.11
C LEU A 114 0.97 35.39 -36.90
N TRP A 115 0.75 36.02 -38.07
CA TRP A 115 -0.35 35.66 -38.96
C TRP A 115 -0.24 34.22 -39.47
N ASN A 116 0.94 33.81 -39.91
CA ASN A 116 1.19 32.46 -40.43
C ASN A 116 1.10 31.39 -39.33
N ALA A 117 1.59 31.69 -38.13
CA ALA A 117 1.46 30.83 -36.95
C ALA A 117 -0.02 30.62 -36.58
N TRP A 118 -0.82 31.69 -36.58
CA TRP A 118 -2.26 31.57 -36.33
C TRP A 118 -2.98 30.79 -37.44
N LYS A 119 -2.69 31.08 -38.71
CA LYS A 119 -3.33 30.40 -39.86
C LYS A 119 -2.99 28.91 -39.93
N SER A 120 -1.78 28.53 -39.53
CA SER A 120 -1.35 27.13 -39.45
C SER A 120 -1.87 26.40 -38.21
N SER A 121 -2.35 27.12 -37.20
CA SER A 121 -2.93 26.54 -35.99
C SER A 121 -4.28 25.87 -36.27
N GLU A 122 -4.60 24.84 -35.48
CA GLU A 122 -5.89 24.14 -35.54
C GLU A 122 -7.07 25.09 -35.27
N VAL A 123 -6.82 26.20 -34.56
CA VAL A 123 -7.82 27.21 -34.21
C VAL A 123 -8.41 27.89 -35.44
N TYR A 124 -7.62 28.08 -36.50
CA TYR A 124 -8.10 28.72 -37.73
C TYR A 124 -9.24 27.91 -38.38
N ASN A 125 -9.12 26.58 -38.33
CA ASN A 125 -10.07 25.65 -38.95
C ASN A 125 -11.26 25.28 -38.06
N TRP A 126 -11.42 25.92 -36.90
CA TRP A 126 -12.52 25.59 -36.00
C TRP A 126 -13.89 25.96 -36.58
N THR A 127 -14.80 25.01 -36.41
CA THR A 127 -16.23 25.19 -36.67
C THR A 127 -16.90 25.97 -35.55
N VAL A 128 -18.10 26.48 -35.82
CA VAL A 128 -18.91 27.20 -34.81
C VAL A 128 -19.16 26.32 -33.58
N ASP A 129 -19.36 25.02 -33.76
CA ASP A 129 -19.59 24.09 -32.66
C ASP A 129 -18.35 23.91 -31.78
N GLU A 130 -17.15 23.85 -32.37
CA GLU A 130 -15.89 23.77 -31.63
C GLU A 130 -15.61 25.05 -30.85
N VAL A 131 -15.88 26.22 -31.44
CA VAL A 131 -15.79 27.52 -30.74
C VAL A 131 -16.78 27.57 -29.57
N VAL A 132 -17.97 27.00 -29.72
CA VAL A 132 -18.95 26.90 -28.63
C VAL A 132 -18.48 25.96 -27.53
N VAL A 133 -17.89 24.81 -27.86
CA VAL A 133 -17.31 23.90 -26.87
C VAL A 133 -16.17 24.60 -26.13
N TRP A 134 -15.31 25.32 -26.84
CA TRP A 134 -14.26 26.16 -26.26
C TRP A 134 -14.82 27.20 -25.29
N LEU A 135 -15.89 27.91 -25.67
CA LEU A 135 -16.55 28.90 -24.83
C LEU A 135 -17.09 28.29 -23.52
N ILE A 136 -17.66 27.08 -23.59
CA ILE A 136 -18.23 26.38 -22.43
C ILE A 136 -17.14 25.78 -21.56
N SER A 137 -16.17 25.08 -22.14
CA SER A 137 -15.20 24.26 -21.42
C SER A 137 -13.93 25.01 -21.01
N TYR A 138 -13.49 25.99 -21.82
CA TYR A 138 -12.24 26.72 -21.56
C TYR A 138 -12.48 28.13 -21.01
N VAL A 139 -13.47 28.85 -21.54
CA VAL A 139 -13.83 30.19 -21.06
C VAL A 139 -14.82 30.12 -19.88
N GLU A 140 -15.55 29.01 -19.75
CA GLU A 140 -16.57 28.77 -18.72
C GLU A 140 -17.71 29.80 -18.79
N LEU A 141 -18.10 30.20 -20.00
CA LEU A 141 -19.18 31.16 -20.25
C LEU A 141 -20.31 30.56 -21.09
N PRO A 142 -21.04 29.55 -20.57
CA PRO A 142 -22.11 28.88 -21.33
C PRO A 142 -23.28 29.81 -21.69
N GLN A 143 -23.48 30.88 -20.93
CA GLN A 143 -24.58 31.83 -21.09
C GLN A 143 -24.56 32.61 -22.41
N TYR A 144 -23.42 32.67 -23.10
CA TYR A 144 -23.29 33.38 -24.38
C TYR A 144 -23.31 32.45 -25.60
N LYS A 145 -23.53 31.13 -25.39
CA LYS A 145 -23.60 30.13 -26.46
C LYS A 145 -24.51 30.55 -27.61
N ASP A 146 -25.73 30.98 -27.30
CA ASP A 146 -26.73 31.29 -28.33
C ASP A 146 -26.33 32.52 -29.16
N ALA A 147 -25.62 33.48 -28.56
CA ALA A 147 -25.08 34.64 -29.27
C ALA A 147 -23.97 34.20 -30.24
N PHE A 148 -23.10 33.30 -29.80
CA PHE A 148 -22.01 32.77 -30.63
C PHE A 148 -22.53 31.93 -31.81
N GLN A 149 -23.54 31.10 -31.57
CA GLN A 149 -24.20 30.31 -32.62
C GLN A 149 -24.96 31.20 -33.61
N LYS A 150 -25.70 32.20 -33.11
CA LYS A 150 -26.48 33.11 -33.97
C LYS A 150 -25.61 33.95 -34.90
N MET A 151 -24.43 34.37 -34.41
CA MET A 151 -23.48 35.14 -35.20
C MET A 151 -22.57 34.25 -36.08
N SER A 152 -22.67 32.92 -35.94
CA SER A 152 -21.81 31.95 -36.63
C SER A 152 -20.31 32.23 -36.44
N PHE A 153 -19.89 32.50 -35.21
CA PHE A 153 -18.46 32.70 -34.90
C PHE A 153 -17.68 31.42 -35.18
N ASN A 154 -16.72 31.53 -36.11
CA ASN A 154 -15.82 30.46 -36.52
C ASN A 154 -14.40 30.71 -36.00
N GLY A 155 -13.51 29.74 -36.19
CA GLY A 155 -12.09 29.85 -35.86
C GLY A 155 -11.39 31.05 -36.49
N SER A 156 -11.74 31.37 -37.75
CA SER A 156 -11.13 32.49 -38.48
C SER A 156 -11.45 33.87 -37.91
N THR A 157 -12.47 34.00 -37.06
CA THR A 157 -12.84 35.26 -36.39
C THR A 157 -12.34 35.35 -34.96
N MET A 158 -11.62 34.34 -34.46
CA MET A 158 -11.09 34.32 -33.09
C MET A 158 -10.18 35.51 -32.74
N PRO A 159 -9.28 35.99 -33.62
CA PRO A 159 -8.46 37.18 -33.32
C PRO A 159 -9.29 38.43 -33.04
N ARG A 160 -10.48 38.55 -33.66
CA ARG A 160 -11.38 39.68 -33.43
C ARG A 160 -11.98 39.69 -32.02
N LEU A 161 -12.05 38.54 -31.37
CA LEU A 161 -12.48 38.39 -29.97
C LEU A 161 -11.35 38.71 -28.98
N ALA A 162 -10.10 38.52 -29.38
CA ALA A 162 -8.92 38.81 -28.57
C ALA A 162 -8.67 40.33 -28.43
N VAL A 163 -9.07 41.13 -29.43
CA VAL A 163 -8.91 42.59 -29.39
C VAL A 163 -10.08 43.27 -28.66
N LYS A 164 -9.76 44.36 -27.95
CA LYS A 164 -10.74 45.19 -27.24
C LYS A 164 -11.64 45.98 -28.20
N ASN A 165 -12.65 45.30 -28.75
CA ASN A 165 -13.70 45.94 -29.55
C ASN A 165 -15.01 46.03 -28.74
N THR A 166 -15.28 47.21 -28.18
CA THR A 166 -16.47 47.48 -27.35
C THR A 166 -17.76 47.32 -28.16
N THR A 167 -17.76 47.65 -29.44
CA THR A 167 -18.93 47.52 -30.32
C THR A 167 -19.29 46.05 -30.53
N LEU A 168 -18.32 45.20 -30.83
CA LEU A 168 -18.54 43.76 -31.02
C LEU A 168 -18.98 43.08 -29.71
N THR A 169 -18.40 43.48 -28.58
CA THR A 169 -18.65 42.81 -27.31
C THR A 169 -19.95 43.27 -26.63
N LEU A 170 -20.24 44.58 -26.67
CA LEU A 170 -21.40 45.16 -26.00
C LEU A 170 -22.65 45.19 -26.91
N SER A 171 -22.51 45.61 -28.17
CA SER A 171 -23.65 45.78 -29.07
C SER A 171 -24.09 44.46 -29.70
N ILE A 172 -23.11 43.64 -30.12
CA ILE A 172 -23.37 42.42 -30.89
C ILE A 172 -23.50 41.20 -29.97
N LEU A 173 -22.51 40.95 -29.11
CA LEU A 173 -22.52 39.80 -28.18
C LEU A 173 -23.36 40.04 -26.91
N LYS A 174 -23.77 41.29 -26.63
CA LYS A 174 -24.55 41.68 -25.45
C LYS A 174 -23.93 41.25 -24.11
N ILE A 175 -22.61 41.18 -24.04
CA ILE A 175 -21.89 40.84 -22.81
C ILE A 175 -21.78 42.12 -21.97
N LEU A 176 -22.76 42.33 -21.09
CA LEU A 176 -22.85 43.53 -20.24
C LEU A 176 -21.77 43.55 -19.14
N ASP A 177 -21.27 42.39 -18.73
CA ASP A 177 -20.31 42.27 -17.64
C ASP A 177 -18.87 42.42 -18.14
N ARG A 178 -18.18 43.44 -17.63
CA ARG A 178 -16.78 43.74 -17.94
C ARG A 178 -15.84 42.59 -17.59
N SER A 179 -16.15 41.82 -16.54
CA SER A 179 -15.33 40.68 -16.11
C SER A 179 -15.37 39.54 -17.14
N HIS A 180 -16.55 39.26 -17.70
CA HIS A 180 -16.72 38.25 -18.75
C HIS A 180 -16.05 38.67 -20.06
N VAL A 181 -16.11 39.97 -20.40
CA VAL A 181 -15.39 40.51 -21.56
C VAL A 181 -13.89 40.32 -21.42
N GLN A 182 -13.32 40.69 -20.26
CA GLN A 182 -11.89 40.53 -20.01
C GLN A 182 -11.48 39.06 -20.01
N LYS A 183 -12.25 38.18 -19.37
CA LYS A 183 -11.98 36.73 -19.36
C LYS A 183 -12.01 36.16 -20.78
N LEU A 184 -13.02 36.52 -21.58
CA LEU A 184 -13.13 36.09 -22.97
C LEU A 184 -11.95 36.59 -23.81
N GLN A 185 -11.57 37.85 -23.66
CA GLN A 185 -10.44 38.45 -24.39
C GLN A 185 -9.12 37.76 -24.05
N LEU A 186 -8.81 37.60 -22.76
CA LEU A 186 -7.57 36.93 -22.33
C LEU A 186 -7.51 35.48 -22.82
N LYS A 187 -8.64 34.77 -22.79
CA LYS A 187 -8.72 33.38 -23.25
C LYS A 187 -8.64 33.28 -24.78
N ALA A 188 -9.27 34.21 -25.51
CA ALA A 188 -9.19 34.29 -26.97
C ALA A 188 -7.76 34.61 -27.43
N LEU A 189 -7.12 35.57 -26.76
CA LEU A 189 -5.72 35.94 -26.99
C LEU A 189 -4.80 34.75 -26.76
N ASP A 190 -4.95 34.04 -25.65
CA ASP A 190 -4.20 32.81 -25.38
C ASP A 190 -4.41 31.74 -26.46
N THR A 191 -5.64 31.55 -26.96
CA THR A 191 -5.87 30.61 -28.07
C THR A 191 -5.30 31.04 -29.41
N VAL A 192 -5.24 32.34 -29.68
CA VAL A 192 -4.68 32.86 -30.93
C VAL A 192 -3.15 32.76 -30.92
N LEU A 193 -2.52 33.04 -29.78
CA LEU A 193 -1.06 33.01 -29.64
C LEU A 193 -0.50 31.60 -29.46
N PHE A 194 -1.21 30.71 -28.77
CA PHE A 194 -0.69 29.39 -28.39
C PHE A 194 -1.47 28.21 -28.99
N GLY A 195 -2.47 28.49 -29.81
CA GLY A 195 -3.28 27.49 -30.49
C GLY A 195 -4.39 26.89 -29.61
N ALA A 196 -4.93 25.76 -30.08
CA ALA A 196 -6.01 25.07 -29.42
C ALA A 196 -5.61 24.75 -27.98
N PRO A 197 -6.38 25.20 -26.96
CA PRO A 197 -6.08 24.78 -25.61
C PRO A 197 -6.19 23.27 -25.62
N LEU A 198 -5.22 22.58 -25.03
CA LEU A 198 -5.35 21.16 -24.76
C LEU A 198 -6.66 21.02 -24.00
N MET A 199 -7.70 20.62 -24.73
CA MET A 199 -9.03 20.40 -24.22
C MET A 199 -8.84 19.19 -23.34
N ASN A 200 -8.39 19.46 -22.11
CA ASN A 200 -8.16 18.49 -21.08
C ASN A 200 -9.54 17.95 -20.84
N ARG A 201 -9.85 16.88 -21.58
CA ARG A 201 -10.89 15.94 -21.27
C ARG A 201 -10.74 15.71 -19.79
N HIS A 202 -11.72 16.24 -19.08
CA HIS A 202 -11.66 16.58 -17.67
C HIS A 202 -10.97 15.48 -16.87
N ASN A 203 -10.35 15.90 -15.77
CA ASN A 203 -9.58 15.18 -14.76
C ASN A 203 -9.99 13.73 -14.38
N HIS A 204 -10.88 13.01 -15.04
CA HIS A 204 -11.19 11.60 -14.80
C HIS A 204 -9.95 10.71 -14.65
N LEU A 205 -8.87 10.88 -15.42
CA LEU A 205 -7.66 10.09 -15.20
C LEU A 205 -6.95 10.47 -13.88
N LYS A 206 -6.87 11.76 -13.56
CA LYS A 206 -6.26 12.27 -12.32
C LYS A 206 -7.12 11.95 -11.09
N ASP A 207 -8.42 12.15 -11.19
CA ASP A 207 -9.44 11.88 -10.18
C ASP A 207 -9.59 10.37 -9.97
N PHE A 208 -9.52 9.55 -11.03
CA PHE A 208 -9.48 8.09 -10.92
C PHE A 208 -8.18 7.63 -10.25
N MET A 209 -7.02 8.21 -10.60
CA MET A 209 -5.75 7.90 -9.94
C MET A 209 -5.77 8.32 -8.46
N LEU A 210 -6.38 9.45 -8.13
CA LEU A 210 -6.58 9.92 -6.77
C LEU A 210 -7.49 8.95 -5.98
N VAL A 211 -8.64 8.56 -6.53
CA VAL A 211 -9.55 7.59 -5.90
C VAL A 211 -8.86 6.24 -5.69
N VAL A 212 -8.12 5.75 -6.68
CA VAL A 212 -7.33 4.51 -6.57
C VAL A 212 -6.28 4.63 -5.46
N SER A 213 -5.60 5.79 -5.33
CA SER A 213 -4.63 6.00 -4.26
C SER A 213 -5.25 5.96 -2.85
N ILE A 214 -6.45 6.52 -2.69
CA ILE A 214 -7.19 6.50 -1.43
C ILE A 214 -7.62 5.06 -1.08
N VAL A 215 -8.12 4.30 -2.05
CA VAL A 215 -8.53 2.90 -1.86
C VAL A 215 -7.34 2.03 -1.46
N ILE A 216 -6.17 2.23 -2.08
CA ILE A 216 -4.94 1.52 -1.71
C ILE A 216 -4.49 1.92 -0.31
N GLY A 217 -4.56 3.21 0.04
CA GLY A 217 -4.23 3.69 1.40
C GLY A 217 -5.15 3.10 2.48
N MET A 218 -6.46 3.10 2.24
CA MET A 218 -7.43 2.48 3.15
C MET A 218 -7.26 0.95 3.23
N GLY A 219 -6.98 0.29 2.11
CA GLY A 219 -6.69 -1.14 2.06
C GLY A 219 -5.43 -1.50 2.84
N GLY A 220 -4.36 -0.70 2.71
CA GLY A 220 -3.12 -0.85 3.46
C GLY A 220 -3.31 -0.63 4.97
N CYS A 221 -4.04 0.42 5.35
CA CYS A 221 -4.38 0.69 6.76
C CYS A 221 -5.26 -0.43 7.36
N TRP A 222 -6.24 -0.92 6.61
CA TRP A 222 -7.10 -2.03 7.03
C TRP A 222 -6.32 -3.34 7.17
N PHE A 223 -5.43 -3.64 6.23
CA PHE A 223 -4.57 -4.82 6.26
C PHE A 223 -3.56 -4.78 7.41
N ALA A 224 -2.95 -3.63 7.68
CA ALA A 224 -2.11 -3.45 8.86
C ALA A 224 -2.90 -3.62 10.16
N TYR A 225 -4.14 -3.11 10.21
CA TYR A 225 -5.04 -3.30 11.35
C TYR A 225 -5.40 -4.77 11.58
N ILE A 226 -5.69 -5.54 10.50
CA ILE A 226 -6.01 -6.97 10.61
C ILE A 226 -4.78 -7.78 11.05
N GLN A 227 -3.60 -7.48 10.51
CA GLN A 227 -2.35 -8.17 10.87
C GLN A 227 -1.93 -7.85 12.30
N ASN A 228 -2.14 -6.62 12.76
CA ASN A 228 -1.92 -6.24 14.16
C ASN A 228 -2.86 -6.98 15.12
N ARG A 229 -4.10 -7.26 14.69
CA ARG A 229 -5.04 -8.09 15.47
C ARG A 229 -4.63 -9.57 15.49
N TYR A 230 -4.23 -10.11 14.34
CA TYR A 230 -3.73 -11.49 14.24
C TYR A 230 -2.43 -11.71 15.02
N SER A 231 -1.51 -10.73 15.01
CA SER A 231 -0.26 -10.77 15.78
C SER A 231 -0.51 -10.92 17.27
N LYS A 232 -1.52 -10.20 17.82
CA LYS A 232 -1.89 -10.32 19.23
C LYS A 232 -2.35 -11.73 19.62
N ASP A 233 -3.03 -12.44 18.71
CA ASP A 233 -3.46 -13.81 18.97
C ASP A 233 -2.30 -14.82 18.83
N HIS A 234 -1.39 -14.61 17.88
CA HIS A 234 -0.15 -15.40 17.78
C HIS A 234 0.78 -15.20 18.99
N MET A 235 0.91 -13.97 19.50
CA MET A 235 1.70 -13.67 20.69
C MET A 235 1.12 -14.31 21.95
N LYS A 236 -0.21 -14.32 22.12
CA LYS A 236 -0.85 -15.02 23.24
C LYS A 236 -0.59 -16.52 23.20
N LYS A 237 -0.62 -17.11 22.01
CA LYS A 237 -0.34 -18.55 21.84
C LYS A 237 1.13 -18.86 22.13
N MET A 238 2.03 -18.02 21.63
CA MET A 238 3.48 -18.15 21.85
C MET A 238 3.89 -17.91 23.32
N MET A 239 3.22 -17.00 24.04
CA MET A 239 3.44 -16.80 25.48
C MET A 239 3.00 -18.03 26.29
N LYS A 240 1.87 -18.64 25.92
CA LYS A 240 1.37 -19.86 26.55
C LYS A 240 2.30 -21.06 26.34
N ASP A 241 2.89 -21.16 25.15
CA ASP A 241 3.86 -22.22 24.84
C ASP A 241 5.21 -22.01 25.56
N LEU A 242 5.64 -20.75 25.75
CA LEU A 242 6.82 -20.39 26.55
C LEU A 242 6.64 -20.72 28.04
N GLU A 243 5.48 -20.40 28.61
CA GLU A 243 5.14 -20.79 29.99
C GLU A 243 5.05 -22.32 30.14
N GLY A 244 4.59 -23.01 29.11
CA GLY A 244 4.55 -24.48 29.06
C GLY A 244 5.95 -25.10 29.07
N LEU A 245 6.85 -24.60 28.21
CA LEU A 245 8.25 -25.01 28.14
C LEU A 245 9.00 -24.74 29.44
N GLN A 246 8.84 -23.56 30.04
CA GLN A 246 9.48 -23.22 31.31
C GLN A 246 8.97 -24.09 32.47
N ARG A 247 7.69 -24.47 32.46
CA ARG A 247 7.13 -25.41 33.45
C ARG A 247 7.68 -26.83 33.25
N ALA A 248 7.85 -27.27 32.01
CA ALA A 248 8.46 -28.56 31.69
C ALA A 248 9.94 -28.61 32.11
N GLU A 249 10.71 -27.55 31.82
CA GLU A 249 12.11 -27.42 32.26
C GLU A 249 12.24 -27.51 33.78
N LYS A 250 11.39 -26.79 34.51
CA LYS A 250 11.37 -26.82 35.98
C LYS A 250 11.00 -28.20 36.52
N SER A 251 10.07 -28.90 35.87
CA SER A 251 9.71 -30.28 36.26
C SER A 251 10.83 -31.29 35.98
N LEU A 252 11.61 -31.08 34.93
CA LEU A 252 12.73 -31.94 34.56
C LEU A 252 13.89 -31.75 35.54
N HIS A 253 14.17 -30.51 35.96
CA HIS A 253 15.10 -30.21 37.06
C HIS A 253 14.65 -30.84 38.39
N ASP A 254 13.37 -30.76 38.74
CA ASP A 254 12.83 -31.36 39.98
C ASP A 254 12.92 -32.91 39.96
N LEU A 255 12.71 -33.53 38.78
CA LEU A 255 12.90 -34.96 38.61
C LEU A 255 14.37 -35.40 38.69
N GLN A 256 15.30 -34.62 38.12
CA GLN A 256 16.75 -34.88 38.28
C GLN A 256 17.17 -34.77 39.74
N GLN A 257 16.66 -33.76 40.47
CA GLN A 257 16.95 -33.59 41.89
C GLN A 257 16.38 -34.75 42.72
N LYS A 258 15.15 -35.19 42.44
CA LYS A 258 14.54 -36.35 43.10
C LYS A 258 15.28 -37.66 42.79
N LEU A 259 15.75 -37.85 41.55
CA LEU A 259 16.57 -39.01 41.22
C LEU A 259 17.93 -38.99 41.93
N GLN A 260 18.56 -37.82 42.09
CA GLN A 260 19.78 -37.70 42.89
C GLN A 260 19.56 -38.04 44.35
N ILE A 261 18.47 -37.54 44.95
CA ILE A 261 18.10 -37.85 46.34
C ILE A 261 17.78 -39.34 46.51
N ALA A 262 17.01 -39.93 45.59
CA ALA A 262 16.69 -41.36 45.61
C ALA A 262 17.93 -42.25 45.39
N GLN A 263 18.89 -41.81 44.57
CA GLN A 263 20.16 -42.50 44.36
C GLN A 263 21.07 -42.39 45.59
N GLU A 264 21.07 -41.26 46.30
CA GLU A 264 21.77 -41.09 47.57
C GLU A 264 21.17 -41.96 48.68
N GLU A 265 19.84 -42.01 48.82
CA GLU A 265 19.16 -42.90 49.76
C GLU A 265 19.40 -44.39 49.43
N HIS A 266 19.44 -44.76 48.14
CA HIS A 266 19.82 -46.12 47.78
C HIS A 266 21.28 -46.46 48.16
N ARG A 267 22.19 -45.46 48.10
CA ARG A 267 23.60 -45.64 48.47
C ARG A 267 23.80 -45.77 49.98
N THR A 268 23.03 -45.05 50.79
CA THR A 268 23.08 -45.17 52.26
C THR A 268 22.49 -46.50 52.71
N VAL A 269 21.42 -46.98 52.05
CA VAL A 269 20.81 -48.28 52.33
C VAL A 269 21.71 -49.45 51.92
N GLU A 270 22.50 -49.34 50.85
CA GLU A 270 23.52 -50.35 50.52
C GLU A 270 24.65 -50.41 51.55
N VAL A 271 25.11 -49.27 52.08
CA VAL A 271 26.17 -49.21 53.10
C VAL A 271 25.67 -49.74 54.44
N GLU A 272 24.43 -49.43 54.83
CA GLU A 272 23.82 -50.01 56.04
C GLU A 272 23.57 -51.51 55.89
N LYS A 273 23.15 -51.97 54.70
CA LYS A 273 22.93 -53.40 54.43
C LYS A 273 24.24 -54.19 54.50
N VAL A 274 25.35 -53.68 53.96
CA VAL A 274 26.66 -54.34 54.06
C VAL A 274 27.14 -54.35 55.51
N HIS A 275 26.97 -53.26 56.26
CA HIS A 275 27.33 -53.21 57.69
C HIS A 275 26.51 -54.21 58.53
N LEU A 276 25.21 -54.33 58.28
CA LEU A 276 24.32 -55.31 58.92
C LEU A 276 24.67 -56.75 58.55
N GLU A 277 24.96 -57.04 57.28
CA GLU A 277 25.40 -58.38 56.85
C GLU A 277 26.75 -58.77 57.48
N GLN A 278 27.66 -57.81 57.64
CA GLN A 278 28.98 -58.07 58.24
C GLN A 278 28.85 -58.28 59.74
N LYS A 279 27.99 -57.50 60.43
CA LYS A 279 27.66 -57.70 61.84
C LYS A 279 26.99 -59.06 62.10
N LEU A 280 26.06 -59.48 61.25
CA LEU A 280 25.45 -60.82 61.35
C LEU A 280 26.45 -61.94 61.08
N ARG A 281 27.37 -61.77 60.11
CA ARG A 281 28.45 -62.75 59.87
C ARG A 281 29.42 -62.83 61.06
N ASP A 282 29.74 -61.71 61.69
CA ASP A 282 30.60 -61.69 62.87
C ASP A 282 29.91 -62.33 64.08
N GLU A 283 28.63 -62.04 64.32
CA GLU A 283 27.84 -62.73 65.35
C GLU A 283 27.73 -64.23 65.10
N ILE A 284 27.54 -64.66 63.84
CA ILE A 284 27.56 -66.08 63.46
C ILE A 284 28.94 -66.69 63.67
N ASN A 285 30.02 -65.99 63.32
CA ASN A 285 31.39 -66.50 63.50
C ASN A 285 31.75 -66.61 64.97
N VAL A 286 31.36 -65.63 65.81
CA VAL A 286 31.52 -65.70 67.28
C VAL A 286 30.72 -66.86 67.85
N ALA A 287 29.45 -67.02 67.45
CA ALA A 287 28.62 -68.15 67.87
C ALA A 287 29.18 -69.50 67.39
N LYS A 288 29.82 -69.54 66.21
CA LYS A 288 30.48 -70.73 65.67
C LYS A 288 31.79 -71.04 66.40
N LEU A 289 32.51 -70.01 66.84
CA LEU A 289 33.71 -70.14 67.68
C LEU A 289 33.34 -70.59 69.09
N GLU A 290 32.24 -70.09 69.65
CA GLU A 290 31.66 -70.58 70.91
C GLU A 290 31.14 -72.01 70.77
N ALA A 291 30.49 -72.35 69.66
CA ALA A 291 30.05 -73.72 69.38
C ALA A 291 31.24 -74.69 69.21
N GLN A 292 32.35 -74.26 68.60
CA GLN A 292 33.59 -75.04 68.54
C GLN A 292 34.25 -75.18 69.90
N ARG A 293 34.28 -74.11 70.71
CA ARG A 293 34.78 -74.14 72.09
C ARG A 293 33.93 -75.04 72.99
N LEU A 294 32.60 -75.00 72.84
CA LEU A 294 31.66 -75.89 73.51
C LEU A 294 31.80 -77.34 73.01
N LYS A 295 32.18 -77.55 71.75
CA LYS A 295 32.46 -78.89 71.19
C LYS A 295 33.78 -79.47 71.72
N GLU A 296 34.83 -78.65 71.85
CA GLU A 296 36.09 -79.04 72.51
C GLU A 296 35.87 -79.34 74.01
N LEU A 297 34.99 -78.59 74.68
CA LEU A 297 34.56 -78.90 76.06
C LEU A 297 33.68 -80.16 76.15
N ARG A 298 33.05 -80.60 75.05
CA ARG A 298 32.19 -81.80 74.97
C ARG A 298 32.93 -83.07 74.56
N GLU A 299 34.12 -82.94 73.96
CA GLU A 299 35.05 -84.06 73.69
C GLU A 299 35.94 -84.42 74.89
N GLY A 300 35.91 -83.62 75.96
CA GLY A 300 36.72 -83.84 77.16
C GLY A 300 35.90 -83.88 78.44
N THR A 301 34.97 -84.83 78.59
CA THR A 301 34.61 -85.53 79.86
C THR A 301 33.30 -86.30 79.68
N GLU A 302 33.41 -87.55 79.25
CA GLU A 302 32.35 -88.55 79.45
C GLU A 302 32.32 -88.94 80.94
N ASN A 303 31.19 -88.70 81.61
CA ASN A 303 30.64 -89.61 82.62
C ASN A 303 29.15 -89.32 82.78
N GLU A 304 28.37 -90.35 82.47
CA GLU A 304 26.92 -90.35 82.31
C GLU A 304 26.21 -90.19 83.66
N LEU A 305 25.65 -89.00 83.93
CA LEU A 305 24.47 -88.81 84.81
C LEU A 305 23.95 -87.36 84.88
N SER A 306 24.57 -86.41 84.20
CA SER A 306 24.16 -84.99 84.14
C SER A 306 23.49 -84.60 82.82
N ARG A 307 23.16 -85.57 81.96
CA ARG A 307 22.65 -85.34 80.59
C ARG A 307 21.11 -85.19 80.53
N GLN A 308 20.37 -85.70 81.51
CA GLN A 308 18.91 -85.59 81.54
C GLN A 308 18.42 -84.28 82.19
N LYS A 309 19.12 -83.77 83.21
CA LYS A 309 18.75 -82.49 83.88
C LYS A 309 18.93 -81.25 82.99
N TYR A 310 19.95 -81.26 82.13
CA TYR A 310 20.23 -80.13 81.23
C TYR A 310 19.27 -80.09 80.03
N ALA A 311 18.87 -81.26 79.50
CA ALA A 311 17.86 -81.34 78.44
C ALA A 311 16.46 -80.90 78.91
N GLU A 312 16.15 -81.11 80.20
CA GLU A 312 14.88 -80.67 80.79
C GLU A 312 14.85 -79.14 81.01
N GLN A 313 15.98 -78.54 81.40
CA GLN A 313 16.12 -77.08 81.49
C GLN A 313 16.08 -76.38 80.13
N GLU A 314 16.67 -76.98 79.08
CA GLU A 314 16.58 -76.46 77.71
C GLU A 314 15.14 -76.50 77.18
N LEU A 315 14.37 -77.55 77.48
CA LEU A 315 12.95 -77.65 77.08
C LEU A 315 12.07 -76.58 77.74
N ASP A 316 12.31 -76.24 79.01
CA ASP A 316 11.57 -75.18 79.69
C ASP A 316 11.94 -73.78 79.17
N GLN A 317 13.20 -73.57 78.79
CA GLN A 317 13.63 -72.32 78.14
C GLN A 317 12.97 -72.15 76.77
N VAL A 318 12.91 -73.21 75.96
CA VAL A 318 12.24 -73.20 74.66
C VAL A 318 10.73 -73.00 74.83
N ARG A 319 10.09 -73.64 75.82
CA ARG A 319 8.66 -73.41 76.10
C ARG A 319 8.36 -71.98 76.53
N MET A 320 9.19 -71.37 77.37
CA MET A 320 9.04 -69.97 77.77
C MET A 320 9.23 -69.02 76.58
N ALA A 321 10.19 -69.28 75.70
CA ALA A 321 10.41 -68.50 74.48
C ALA A 321 9.22 -68.61 73.51
N LEU A 322 8.66 -69.81 73.34
CA LEU A 322 7.52 -70.07 72.45
C LEU A 322 6.24 -69.42 73.00
N LYS A 323 6.03 -69.47 74.32
CA LYS A 323 4.89 -68.81 74.99
C LYS A 323 4.98 -67.28 74.92
N LYS A 324 6.19 -66.72 74.92
CA LYS A 324 6.43 -65.28 74.70
C LYS A 324 6.13 -64.90 73.25
N ALA A 325 6.57 -65.71 72.29
CA ALA A 325 6.28 -65.50 70.87
C ALA A 325 4.78 -65.61 70.58
N GLU A 326 4.07 -66.57 71.17
CA GLU A 326 2.61 -66.72 71.06
C GLU A 326 1.88 -65.50 71.63
N LYS A 327 2.31 -64.98 72.78
CA LYS A 327 1.73 -63.76 73.39
C LYS A 327 1.99 -62.50 72.54
N GLU A 328 3.15 -62.41 71.88
CA GLU A 328 3.43 -61.35 70.90
C GLU A 328 2.57 -61.50 69.64
N LEU A 329 2.25 -62.74 69.23
CA LEU A 329 1.41 -63.01 68.07
C LEU A 329 -0.08 -62.77 68.36
N GLU A 330 -0.56 -63.13 69.55
CA GLU A 330 -1.90 -62.79 70.03
C GLU A 330 -2.07 -61.28 70.18
N SER A 331 -1.07 -60.55 70.70
CA SER A 331 -1.12 -59.08 70.74
C SER A 331 -1.09 -58.43 69.35
N ARG A 332 -0.63 -59.14 68.32
CA ARG A 332 -0.71 -58.74 66.90
C ARG A 332 -1.95 -59.26 66.17
N SER A 333 -2.72 -60.18 66.75
CA SER A 333 -3.91 -60.78 66.13
C SER A 333 -5.15 -59.87 66.06
N GLY A 334 -5.08 -58.68 66.66
CA GLY A 334 -6.09 -57.62 66.55
C GLY A 334 -5.94 -56.70 65.34
N TRP A 335 -5.09 -57.06 64.35
CA TRP A 335 -4.89 -56.24 63.15
C TRP A 335 -5.84 -56.67 62.03
N SER A 336 -6.98 -56.00 61.93
CA SER A 336 -7.83 -56.03 60.73
C SER A 336 -7.31 -55.02 59.69
N PRO A 337 -7.30 -55.34 58.38
CA PRO A 337 -6.91 -54.39 57.35
C PRO A 337 -7.86 -53.16 57.31
N PRO A 338 -7.37 -51.95 56.97
CA PRO A 338 -8.22 -50.76 56.83
C PRO A 338 -9.24 -50.92 55.69
N GLU A 339 -10.52 -50.59 55.93
CA GLU A 339 -11.63 -50.71 54.95
C GLU A 339 -11.39 -49.99 53.61
N SER A 340 -10.50 -48.99 53.56
CA SER A 340 -10.16 -48.27 52.33
C SER A 340 -9.43 -49.16 51.30
N LEU A 341 -8.63 -50.13 51.74
CA LEU A 341 -7.97 -51.10 50.86
C LEU A 341 -8.93 -52.23 50.41
N GLN A 342 -9.94 -52.53 51.21
CA GLN A 342 -11.00 -53.50 50.86
C GLN A 342 -11.95 -52.93 49.78
N LYS A 343 -12.26 -51.63 49.85
CA LYS A 343 -12.96 -50.91 48.77
C LYS A 343 -12.17 -50.82 47.47
N TRP A 344 -10.83 -50.70 47.53
CA TRP A 344 -9.97 -50.65 46.35
C TRP A 344 -9.86 -51.99 45.62
N LEU A 345 -9.84 -53.11 46.36
CA LEU A 345 -9.83 -54.46 45.80
C LEU A 345 -11.17 -54.86 45.16
N GLN A 346 -12.28 -54.27 45.60
CA GLN A 346 -13.60 -54.51 45.00
C GLN A 346 -13.87 -53.66 43.75
N LEU A 347 -13.18 -52.52 43.60
CA LEU A 347 -13.27 -51.60 42.45
C LEU A 347 -12.29 -51.93 41.29
N THR A 348 -11.46 -52.95 41.44
CA THR A 348 -10.48 -53.40 40.41
C THR A 348 -10.83 -54.76 39.80
N HIS A 349 -11.97 -55.35 40.18
CA HIS A 349 -12.49 -56.61 39.62
C HIS A 349 -13.97 -56.50 39.19
N GLU A 350 -14.35 -55.35 38.65
CA GLU A 350 -15.37 -55.14 37.61
C GLU A 350 -14.80 -54.13 36.62
#